data_AF-A0A0N4WTY0-F1
#
_entry.id   AF-A0A0N4WTY0-F1
#
_cell.length_a   1.000
_cell.length_b   1.000
_cell.length_c   1.000
_cell.angle_alpha   90.00
_cell.angle_beta   90.00
_cell.angle_gamma   90.00
#
_symmetry.space_group_name_H-M   'P 1'
#
loop_
_entity.id
_entity.type
_entity.pdbx_description
1 polymer ?
#
loop_
_entity_poly.entity_id
_entity_poly.type
_entity_poly.pdbx_seq_one_letter_code
_entity_poly.pdbx_strand_id
1 'polypeptide(L)'
;MEDDISKFWVWGIFQEQCAGVVMLCNYFEDGMQKCEEYFPTDGGGYKYYGKMFVNNKKVGHDIYTLEVLPDGCSNSILTRLAHCTTWPDKAVPSSGRMVLRLLKWMMSERLQNASVAIVSGAGVGRAGTYIAIDQMCNRLFKGHEASVSLLTSVRSC
;
A
#
# COMPACT_ATOMS: atom_id res chain seq x y z
N MET A 1 -9.41 -0.48 16.61
CA MET A 1 -9.80 -1.00 15.28
C MET A 1 -10.41 0.06 14.41
N GLU A 2 -11.61 0.58 14.67
CA GLU A 2 -12.17 1.71 13.89
C GLU A 2 -11.35 3.01 14.05
N ASP A 3 -10.83 3.24 15.25
CA ASP A 3 -9.89 4.32 15.55
C ASP A 3 -8.56 4.18 14.79
N ASP A 4 -8.10 2.95 14.53
CA ASP A 4 -6.84 2.71 13.81
C ASP A 4 -7.00 3.00 12.31
N ILE A 5 -8.14 2.61 11.72
CA ILE A 5 -8.49 2.94 10.33
C ILE A 5 -8.66 4.45 10.17
N SER A 6 -9.35 5.10 11.12
CA SER A 6 -9.47 6.56 11.12
C SER A 6 -8.10 7.23 11.20
N LYS A 7 -7.20 6.77 12.08
CA LYS A 7 -5.83 7.29 12.18
C LYS A 7 -5.03 7.06 10.90
N PHE A 8 -5.18 5.91 10.26
CA PHE A 8 -4.55 5.63 8.97
C PHE A 8 -4.93 6.70 7.92
N TRP A 9 -6.22 7.01 7.78
CA TRP A 9 -6.66 8.03 6.82
C TRP A 9 -6.25 9.45 7.19
N VAL A 10 -6.35 9.82 8.48
CA VAL A 10 -5.99 11.17 8.95
C VAL A 10 -4.49 11.39 8.88
N TRP A 11 -3.72 10.56 9.58
CA TRP A 11 -2.28 10.77 9.77
C TRP A 11 -1.47 10.13 8.63
N GLY A 12 -1.74 8.86 8.32
CA GLY A 12 -0.93 8.13 7.35
C GLY A 12 -1.13 8.58 5.90
N ILE A 13 -2.35 8.99 5.54
CA ILE A 13 -2.69 9.34 4.17
C ILE A 13 -2.84 10.84 3.97
N PHE A 14 -3.78 11.48 4.67
CA PHE A 14 -4.09 12.88 4.40
C PHE A 14 -2.97 13.83 4.86
N GLN A 15 -2.51 13.71 6.11
CA GLN A 15 -1.50 14.61 6.65
C GLN A 15 -0.14 14.47 5.98
N GLU A 16 0.32 13.24 5.73
CA GLU A 16 1.58 12.95 5.02
C GLU A 16 1.48 13.13 3.49
N GLN A 17 0.32 13.58 2.99
CA GLN A 17 0.03 13.75 1.55
C GLN A 17 0.38 12.48 0.75
N CYS A 18 0.01 11.32 1.29
CA CYS A 18 0.35 10.02 0.73
C CYS A 18 -0.50 9.72 -0.50
N ALA A 19 0.11 9.88 -1.67
CA ALA A 19 -0.55 9.66 -2.95
C ALA A 19 -0.47 8.20 -3.43
N GLY A 20 0.32 7.33 -2.80
CA GLY A 20 0.39 5.90 -3.14
C GLY A 20 0.19 4.97 -1.94
N VAL A 21 -0.53 3.86 -2.14
CA VAL A 21 -0.64 2.77 -1.15
C VAL A 21 -0.42 1.44 -1.85
N VAL A 22 0.46 0.60 -1.30
CA VAL A 22 0.58 -0.81 -1.70
C VAL A 22 -0.02 -1.67 -0.59
N MET A 23 -1.14 -2.33 -0.88
CA MET A 23 -1.78 -3.28 0.03
C MET A 23 -1.32 -4.69 -0.33
N LEU A 24 -0.59 -5.35 0.58
CA LEU A 24 0.05 -6.65 0.36
C LEU A 24 -0.73 -7.83 0.96
N CYS A 25 -1.96 -7.62 1.41
CA CYS A 25 -2.79 -8.64 2.06
C CYS A 25 -4.22 -8.65 1.54
N ASN A 26 -4.88 -9.81 1.67
CA ASN A 26 -6.33 -9.91 1.54
C ASN A 26 -7.00 -9.64 2.89
N TYR A 27 -8.30 -9.34 2.86
CA TYR A 27 -9.11 -9.20 4.07
C TYR A 27 -9.23 -10.53 4.81
N PHE A 28 -9.39 -11.63 4.07
CA PHE A 28 -9.46 -12.99 4.60
C PHE A 28 -8.44 -13.89 3.90
N GLU A 29 -7.70 -14.67 4.68
CA GLU A 29 -6.73 -15.66 4.20
C GLU A 29 -6.89 -16.93 5.05
N ASP A 30 -7.05 -18.10 4.40
CA ASP A 30 -7.31 -19.39 5.06
C ASP A 30 -8.49 -19.38 6.05
N GLY A 31 -9.54 -18.60 5.75
CA GLY A 31 -10.72 -18.46 6.61
C GLY A 31 -10.51 -17.58 7.85
N MET A 32 -9.32 -16.99 8.01
CA MET A 32 -9.00 -16.08 9.11
C MET A 32 -8.96 -14.64 8.59
N GLN A 33 -9.56 -13.71 9.35
CA GLN A 33 -9.48 -12.29 9.05
C GLN A 33 -8.06 -11.78 9.28
N LYS A 34 -7.47 -11.13 8.26
CA LYS A 34 -6.09 -10.61 8.26
C LYS A 34 -6.04 -9.10 8.11
N CYS A 35 -7.04 -8.51 7.46
CA CYS A 35 -7.13 -7.08 7.24
C CYS A 35 -8.59 -6.66 7.28
N GLU A 36 -8.86 -5.49 7.84
CA GLU A 36 -10.18 -4.87 7.81
C GLU A 36 -10.42 -4.17 6.47
N GLU A 37 -11.67 -4.06 6.05
CA GLU A 37 -12.03 -3.24 4.89
C GLU A 37 -11.96 -1.75 5.24
N TYR A 38 -10.82 -1.14 4.90
CA TYR A 38 -10.51 0.24 5.24
C TYR A 38 -10.72 1.25 4.10
N PHE A 39 -11.14 0.82 2.91
CA PHE A 39 -11.56 1.70 1.81
C PHE A 39 -12.78 1.11 1.07
N PRO A 40 -13.61 1.91 0.39
CA PRO A 40 -14.68 1.40 -0.46
C PRO A 40 -14.12 0.72 -1.72
N THR A 41 -14.39 -0.57 -1.90
CA THR A 41 -13.88 -1.38 -3.02
C THR A 41 -14.65 -1.16 -4.33
N ASP A 42 -15.95 -0.86 -4.24
CA ASP A 42 -16.81 -0.60 -5.40
C ASP A 42 -16.51 0.76 -6.04
N GLY A 43 -16.51 0.80 -7.38
CA GLY A 43 -16.35 2.03 -8.14
C GLY A 43 -17.54 2.98 -7.94
N GLY A 44 -17.26 4.23 -7.57
CA GLY A 44 -18.26 5.22 -7.16
C GLY A 44 -18.74 5.05 -5.72
N GLY A 45 -18.28 4.02 -5.01
CA GLY A 45 -18.56 3.82 -3.60
C GLY A 45 -17.80 4.82 -2.73
N TYR A 46 -18.42 5.21 -1.61
CA TYR A 46 -17.81 6.09 -0.62
C TYR A 46 -18.08 5.58 0.79
N LYS A 47 -17.19 5.93 1.72
CA LYS A 47 -17.37 5.63 3.15
C LYS A 47 -16.68 6.68 4.01
N TYR A 48 -17.26 6.93 5.18
CA TYR A 48 -16.65 7.76 6.21
C TYR A 48 -15.85 6.88 7.17
N TYR A 49 -14.62 7.30 7.45
CA TYR A 49 -13.73 6.70 8.44
C TYR A 49 -13.38 7.77 9.46
N GLY A 50 -14.12 7.80 10.57
CA GLY A 50 -14.08 8.92 11.50
C GLY A 50 -14.47 10.23 10.82
N LYS A 51 -13.58 11.22 10.84
CA LYS A 51 -13.78 12.53 10.18
C LYS A 51 -13.26 12.59 8.75
N MET A 52 -12.88 11.45 8.16
CA MET A 52 -12.36 11.40 6.80
C MET A 52 -13.42 10.79 5.87
N PHE A 53 -13.70 11.49 4.78
CA PHE A 53 -14.46 10.97 3.67
C PHE A 53 -13.50 10.35 2.65
N VAL A 54 -13.78 9.10 2.27
CA VAL A 54 -13.00 8.35 1.28
C VAL A 54 -13.94 7.87 0.18
N ASN A 55 -13.64 8.27 -1.05
CA ASN A 55 -14.44 7.99 -2.23
C ASN A 55 -13.62 7.29 -3.30
N ASN A 56 -14.10 6.16 -3.80
CA ASN A 56 -13.44 5.42 -4.86
C ASN A 56 -13.89 5.93 -6.23
N LYS A 57 -13.06 6.78 -6.85
CA LYS A 57 -13.32 7.40 -8.14
C LYS A 57 -13.18 6.42 -9.31
N LYS A 58 -12.30 5.42 -9.17
CA LYS A 58 -11.92 4.53 -10.28
C LYS A 58 -11.35 3.22 -9.76
N VAL A 59 -11.85 2.12 -10.34
CA VAL A 59 -11.33 0.77 -10.14
C VAL A 59 -10.79 0.23 -11.45
N GLY A 60 -9.60 -0.38 -11.43
CA GLY A 60 -9.07 -1.08 -12.61
C GLY A 60 -7.87 -1.97 -12.28
N HIS A 61 -7.92 -3.24 -12.68
CA HIS A 61 -6.83 -4.22 -12.51
C HIS A 61 -6.19 -4.19 -11.11
N ASP A 62 -7.01 -4.29 -10.06
CA ASP A 62 -6.60 -4.23 -8.65
C ASP A 62 -5.96 -2.90 -8.21
N ILE A 63 -6.13 -1.83 -9.01
CA ILE A 63 -5.73 -0.47 -8.68
C ILE A 63 -6.98 0.38 -8.46
N TYR A 64 -6.99 1.09 -7.34
CA TYR A 64 -8.07 1.96 -6.90
C TYR A 64 -7.58 3.40 -6.86
N THR A 65 -8.39 4.34 -7.33
CA THR A 65 -8.11 5.78 -7.20
C THR A 65 -9.07 6.36 -6.20
N LEU A 66 -8.54 6.72 -5.04
CA LEU A 66 -9.30 7.17 -3.88
C LEU A 66 -9.16 8.69 -3.75
N GLU A 67 -10.28 9.37 -3.64
CA GLU A 67 -10.36 10.77 -3.25
C GLU A 67 -10.59 10.82 -1.74
N VAL A 68 -9.67 11.49 -1.03
CA VAL A 68 -9.63 11.53 0.42
C VAL A 68 -9.69 12.98 0.88
N LEU A 69 -10.64 13.32 1.75
CA LEU A 69 -10.77 14.66 2.31
C LEU A 69 -11.38 14.63 3.72
N PRO A 70 -11.07 15.61 4.58
CA PRO A 70 -11.75 15.79 5.84
C PRO A 70 -13.22 16.15 5.60
N ASP A 71 -14.09 15.67 6.48
CA ASP A 71 -15.52 15.97 6.45
C ASP A 71 -15.77 17.48 6.52
N GLY A 72 -16.72 17.96 5.72
CA GLY A 72 -17.04 19.38 5.57
C GLY A 72 -15.97 20.25 4.89
N CYS A 73 -14.87 19.66 4.39
CA CYS A 73 -13.82 20.39 3.67
C CYS A 73 -13.92 20.16 2.15
N SER A 74 -13.30 21.03 1.35
CA SER A 74 -13.19 20.86 -0.11
C SER A 74 -11.79 20.45 -0.57
N ASN A 75 -10.79 20.53 0.31
CA ASN A 75 -9.41 20.19 0.00
C ASN A 75 -9.23 18.68 0.07
N SER A 76 -9.23 18.03 -1.09
CA SER A 76 -8.98 16.61 -1.22
C SER A 76 -7.58 16.30 -1.71
N ILE A 77 -7.13 15.08 -1.44
CA ILE A 77 -5.99 14.46 -2.11
C ILE A 77 -6.47 13.25 -2.91
N LEU A 78 -5.72 12.91 -3.95
CA LEU A 78 -5.91 11.68 -4.71
C LEU A 78 -4.84 10.67 -4.31
N THR A 79 -5.27 9.54 -3.76
CA THR A 79 -4.42 8.42 -3.36
C THR A 79 -4.71 7.23 -4.25
N ARG A 80 -3.68 6.70 -4.92
CA ARG A 80 -3.79 5.47 -5.70
C ARG A 80 -3.38 4.28 -4.86
N LEU A 81 -4.24 3.27 -4.78
CA LEU A 81 -4.00 2.05 -4.01
C LEU A 81 -3.85 0.87 -4.96
N ALA A 82 -2.70 0.19 -4.91
CA ALA A 82 -2.47 -1.07 -5.61
C ALA A 82 -2.65 -2.24 -4.64
N HIS A 83 -3.62 -3.11 -4.92
CA HIS A 83 -3.96 -4.26 -4.09
C HIS A 83 -3.34 -5.54 -4.64
N CYS A 84 -2.51 -6.18 -3.84
CA CYS A 84 -1.94 -7.48 -4.12
C CYS A 84 -2.75 -8.58 -3.45
N THR A 85 -3.53 -9.30 -4.26
CA THR A 85 -4.39 -10.39 -3.77
C THR A 85 -3.74 -11.78 -3.87
N THR A 86 -2.61 -11.89 -4.58
CA THR A 86 -1.99 -13.17 -4.92
C THR A 86 -0.78 -13.54 -4.07
N TRP A 87 -0.45 -12.75 -3.04
CA TRP A 87 0.67 -13.05 -2.14
C TRP A 87 0.16 -13.77 -0.87
N PRO A 88 0.42 -15.07 -0.70
CA PRO A 88 -0.06 -15.82 0.47
C PRO A 88 0.62 -15.35 1.76
N ASP A 89 -0.05 -15.46 2.92
CA ASP A 89 0.49 -15.00 4.21
C ASP A 89 1.77 -15.73 4.64
N LYS A 90 1.76 -17.06 4.49
CA LYS A 90 2.80 -17.98 5.00
C LYS A 90 3.70 -18.53 3.90
N ALA A 91 3.61 -17.99 2.68
CA ALA A 91 4.38 -18.48 1.55
C ALA A 91 4.84 -17.32 0.66
N VAL A 92 5.75 -17.64 -0.26
CA VAL A 92 6.15 -16.71 -1.32
C VAL A 92 5.15 -16.78 -2.48
N PRO A 93 5.00 -15.71 -3.28
CA PRO A 93 4.22 -15.76 -4.50
C PRO A 93 4.78 -16.85 -5.42
N SER A 94 3.91 -17.59 -6.12
CA SER A 94 4.32 -18.61 -7.09
C SER A 94 5.11 -18.03 -8.27
N SER A 95 5.02 -16.71 -8.49
CA SER A 95 5.76 -15.98 -9.52
C SER A 95 6.23 -14.62 -9.02
N GLY A 96 7.53 -14.34 -9.17
CA GLY A 96 8.10 -13.02 -8.87
C GLY A 96 7.59 -11.89 -9.77
N ARG A 97 6.90 -12.20 -10.88
CA ARG A 97 6.34 -11.20 -11.81
C ARG A 97 5.37 -10.24 -11.14
N MET A 98 4.61 -10.74 -10.17
CA MET A 98 3.68 -9.92 -9.40
C MET A 98 4.43 -8.87 -8.58
N VAL A 99 5.51 -9.26 -7.89
CA VAL A 99 6.36 -8.33 -7.11
C VAL A 99 6.95 -7.27 -8.02
N LEU A 100 7.51 -7.69 -9.16
CA LEU A 100 8.10 -6.77 -10.14
C LEU A 100 7.07 -5.78 -10.71
N ARG A 101 5.81 -6.20 -10.92
CA ARG A 101 4.73 -5.32 -11.38
C ARG A 101 4.43 -4.23 -10.33
N LEU A 102 4.32 -4.60 -9.07
CA LEU A 102 4.10 -3.64 -7.98
C LEU A 102 5.27 -2.69 -7.82
N LEU A 103 6.52 -3.18 -7.92
CA LEU A 103 7.72 -2.33 -7.87
C LEU A 103 7.73 -1.33 -9.01
N LYS A 104 7.41 -1.77 -10.24
CA LYS A 104 7.29 -0.86 -11.39
C LYS A 104 6.21 0.20 -11.16
N TRP A 105 5.07 -0.19 -10.59
CA TRP A 105 4.00 0.74 -10.23
C TRP A 105 4.45 1.74 -9.16
N MET A 106 5.05 1.28 -8.07
CA MET A 106 5.59 2.12 -6.99
C MET A 106 6.66 3.09 -7.50
N MET A 107 7.54 2.65 -8.40
CA MET A 107 8.52 3.52 -9.05
C MET A 107 7.82 4.63 -9.87
N SER A 108 6.72 4.32 -10.57
CA SER A 108 5.96 5.33 -11.32
C SER A 108 5.30 6.38 -10.43
N GLU A 109 4.85 5.99 -9.22
CA GLU A 109 4.33 6.94 -8.22
C GLU A 109 5.48 7.82 -7.67
N ARG A 110 6.61 7.21 -7.31
CA ARG A 110 7.79 7.95 -6.80
C ARG A 110 8.37 8.95 -7.80
N LEU A 111 8.29 8.68 -9.10
CA LEU A 111 8.69 9.63 -10.15
C LEU A 111 7.83 10.91 -10.16
N GLN A 112 6.61 10.83 -9.61
CA GLN A 112 5.72 11.99 -9.41
C GLN A 112 5.95 12.65 -8.04
N ASN A 113 7.03 12.30 -7.34
CA ASN A 113 7.34 12.71 -5.96
C ASN A 113 6.23 12.33 -4.95
N ALA A 114 5.45 11.29 -5.23
CA ALA A 114 4.46 10.76 -4.31
C ALA A 114 5.12 9.91 -3.22
N SER A 115 4.74 10.13 -1.96
CA SER A 115 5.01 9.19 -0.88
C SER A 115 4.12 7.95 -1.04
N VAL A 116 4.66 6.77 -0.69
CA VAL A 116 3.97 5.48 -0.86
C VAL A 116 3.94 4.71 0.45
N ALA A 117 2.76 4.51 1.01
CA ALA A 117 2.54 3.68 2.18
C ALA A 117 2.48 2.19 1.80
N ILE A 118 2.94 1.32 2.69
CA ILE A 118 2.88 -0.14 2.51
C ILE A 118 2.04 -0.73 3.64
N VAL A 119 0.96 -1.41 3.30
CA VAL A 119 0.06 -2.08 4.24
C VAL A 119 0.22 -3.58 4.10
N SER A 120 0.41 -4.29 5.21
CA SER A 120 0.44 -5.76 5.24
C SER A 120 -0.30 -6.30 6.46
N GLY A 121 -1.01 -7.41 6.31
CA GLY A 121 -1.95 -7.92 7.33
C GLY A 121 -1.30 -8.20 8.69
N ALA A 122 -0.13 -8.84 8.71
CA ALA A 122 0.66 -9.11 9.93
C ALA A 122 1.88 -8.18 10.10
N GLY A 123 1.92 -7.05 9.38
CA GLY A 123 2.87 -5.95 9.58
C GLY A 123 4.32 -6.15 9.10
N VAL A 124 4.90 -7.35 9.17
CA VAL A 124 6.39 -7.46 9.08
C VAL A 124 6.91 -8.31 7.92
N GLY A 125 6.29 -9.46 7.61
CA GLY A 125 6.85 -10.42 6.64
C GLY A 125 6.81 -9.92 5.19
N ARG A 126 5.60 -9.70 4.66
CA ARG A 126 5.39 -9.28 3.27
C ARG A 126 5.92 -7.87 3.01
N ALA A 127 5.64 -6.94 3.92
CA ALA A 127 6.14 -5.57 3.84
C ALA A 127 7.69 -5.52 3.84
N GLY A 128 8.33 -6.19 4.80
CA GLY A 128 9.80 -6.27 4.86
C GLY A 128 10.42 -6.90 3.62
N THR A 129 9.83 -8.00 3.12
CA THR A 129 10.28 -8.65 1.88
C THR A 129 10.11 -7.75 0.67
N TYR A 130 9.01 -7.01 0.58
CA TYR A 130 8.75 -6.11 -0.54
C TYR A 130 9.72 -4.91 -0.55
N ILE A 131 9.96 -4.29 0.60
CA ILE A 131 10.94 -3.20 0.78
C ILE A 131 12.35 -3.68 0.49
N ALA A 132 12.71 -4.88 0.96
CA ALA A 132 13.98 -5.52 0.69
C ALA A 132 14.27 -5.64 -0.81
N ILE A 133 13.31 -6.16 -1.57
CA ILE A 133 13.44 -6.32 -3.02
C ILE A 133 13.53 -4.96 -3.71
N ASP A 134 12.72 -3.97 -3.29
CA ASP A 134 12.78 -2.60 -3.80
C ASP A 134 14.20 -1.99 -3.65
N GLN A 135 14.77 -2.09 -2.45
CA GLN A 135 16.12 -1.59 -2.18
C GLN A 135 17.18 -2.31 -3.03
N MET A 136 17.10 -3.65 -3.14
CA MET A 136 18.02 -4.43 -3.95
C MET A 136 17.92 -4.04 -5.44
N CYS A 137 16.71 -3.95 -5.98
CA CYS A 137 16.47 -3.52 -7.35
C CYS A 137 17.03 -2.11 -7.60
N ASN A 138 16.75 -1.15 -6.72
CA ASN A 138 17.24 0.22 -6.85
C ASN A 138 18.77 0.29 -6.86
N ARG A 139 19.45 -0.53 -6.04
CA ARG A 139 20.92 -0.60 -6.06
C ARG A 139 21.46 -1.17 -7.36
N LEU A 140 20.89 -2.29 -7.82
CA LEU A 140 21.29 -2.94 -9.07
C LEU A 140 21.07 -2.01 -10.27
N PHE A 141 19.95 -1.30 -10.34
CA PHE A 141 19.68 -0.31 -11.40
C PHE A 141 20.66 0.87 -11.39
N LYS A 142 21.23 1.20 -10.23
CA LYS A 142 22.30 2.20 -10.08
C LYS A 142 23.70 1.63 -10.31
N GLY A 143 23.84 0.37 -10.71
CA GLY A 143 25.13 -0.28 -10.96
C GLY A 143 25.91 -0.68 -9.71
N HIS A 144 25.27 -0.69 -8.53
CA HIS A 144 25.92 -1.11 -7.29
C HIS A 144 25.68 -2.60 -7.02
N GLU A 145 26.63 -3.26 -6.37
CA GLU A 145 26.44 -4.62 -5.87
C GLU A 145 25.29 -4.69 -4.85
N ALA A 146 24.47 -5.74 -4.93
CA ALA A 146 23.41 -6.03 -3.98
C ALA A 146 23.82 -7.22 -3.10
N SER A 147 23.69 -7.07 -1.79
CA SER A 147 23.95 -8.14 -0.81
C SER A 147 22.77 -8.28 0.14
N VAL A 148 22.45 -9.51 0.51
CA VAL A 148 21.42 -9.85 1.50
C VAL A 148 21.75 -9.28 2.88
N SER A 149 23.02 -8.97 3.18
CA SER A 149 23.41 -8.33 4.44
C SER A 149 22.76 -6.95 4.66
N LEU A 150 22.32 -6.27 3.59
CA LEU A 150 21.64 -4.97 3.64
C LEU A 150 20.25 -5.04 4.27
N LEU A 151 19.66 -6.23 4.37
CA LEU A 151 18.35 -6.43 4.97
C LEU A 151 18.34 -6.13 6.48
N THR A 152 19.52 -6.04 7.11
CA THR A 152 19.65 -5.57 8.49
C THR A 152 19.21 -4.11 8.66
N SER A 153 19.42 -3.25 7.66
CA SER A 153 18.97 -1.84 7.70
C SER A 153 17.44 -1.70 7.69
N VAL A 154 16.72 -2.59 7.00
CA VAL A 154 15.24 -2.58 6.96
C VAL A 154 14.63 -2.89 8.33
N ARG A 155 15.33 -3.62 9.20
CA ARG A 155 14.90 -3.91 10.58
C ARG A 155 15.11 -2.75 11.56
N SER A 156 15.80 -1.69 11.12
CA SER A 156 16.24 -0.58 11.98
C SER A 156 15.32 0.66 11.89
N CYS A 157 14.28 0.60 11.06
CA CYS A 157 13.34 1.69 10.79
C CYS A 157 12.02 1.48 11.53
#